data_AF-A0A853LZ07-F1
#
_entry.id   AF-A0A853LZ07-F1
#
_cell.length_a   1.000
_cell.length_b   1.000
_cell.length_c   1.000
_cell.angle_alpha   90.00
_cell.angle_beta   90.00
_cell.angle_gamma   90.00
#
_symmetry.space_group_name_H-M   'P 1'
#
loop_
_entity.id
_entity.type
_entity.pdbx_description
1 polymer ?
#
loop_
_entity_poly.entity_id
_entity_poly.type
_entity_poly.pdbx_seq_one_letter_code
_entity_poly.pdbx_strand_id
1 'polypeptide(L)'
;MKAVLTAPIAALVALSCPVPHAVADPDAGGGAADPPAPAPPYIDHTLWAQWQGRSSLRVFPSPAGRAASRIPATTAPADEAWAEVLALSPDADTAGMRAQFLCHWQFAELAQPGKVSWNLEPWRPVVDDTEMVASGCNPGGPEESF
;
A
#
# COMPACT_ATOMS: atom_id res chain seq x y z
N MET A 1 19.11 -63.82 -36.78
CA MET A 1 18.58 -64.51 -35.58
C MET A 1 17.50 -63.63 -34.99
N LYS A 2 16.29 -64.18 -34.81
CA LYS A 2 15.12 -63.50 -34.25
C LYS A 2 15.25 -63.41 -32.73
N ALA A 3 14.81 -62.30 -32.14
CA ALA A 3 14.26 -62.27 -30.79
C ALA A 3 13.16 -61.20 -30.72
N VAL A 4 11.93 -61.68 -30.60
CA VAL A 4 10.72 -60.89 -30.31
C VAL A 4 10.61 -60.83 -28.79
N LEU A 5 10.40 -59.64 -28.22
CA LEU A 5 10.02 -59.46 -26.81
C LEU A 5 8.67 -58.76 -26.74
N THR A 6 7.66 -59.52 -26.35
CA THR A 6 6.32 -59.09 -25.94
C THR A 6 6.37 -58.60 -24.49
N ALA A 7 5.74 -57.45 -24.22
CA ALA A 7 5.48 -56.94 -22.87
C ALA A 7 3.97 -57.03 -22.54
N PRO A 8 3.57 -57.26 -21.28
CA PRO A 8 2.19 -57.57 -20.91
C PRO A 8 1.35 -56.32 -20.67
N ILE A 9 0.06 -56.42 -21.01
CA ILE A 9 -0.98 -55.42 -20.80
C ILE A 9 -1.41 -55.46 -19.32
N ALA A 10 -1.23 -54.35 -18.60
CA ALA A 10 -1.80 -54.16 -17.27
C ALA A 10 -3.21 -53.57 -17.40
N ALA A 11 -4.23 -54.32 -16.96
CA ALA A 11 -5.61 -53.85 -16.89
C ALA A 11 -5.82 -53.00 -15.63
N LEU A 12 -6.21 -51.73 -15.80
CA LEU A 12 -6.71 -50.90 -14.70
C LEU A 12 -8.19 -51.22 -14.43
N VAL A 13 -8.49 -51.69 -13.22
CA VAL A 13 -9.85 -51.80 -12.70
C VAL A 13 -10.19 -50.48 -12.00
N ALA A 14 -11.14 -49.72 -12.57
CA ALA A 14 -11.66 -48.50 -11.95
C ALA A 14 -12.76 -48.86 -10.95
N LEU A 15 -12.52 -48.57 -9.66
CA LEU A 15 -13.54 -48.62 -8.62
C LEU A 15 -14.34 -47.30 -8.64
N SER A 16 -15.61 -47.37 -9.01
CA SER A 16 -16.54 -46.24 -9.01
C SER A 16 -17.19 -46.07 -7.64
N CYS A 17 -16.85 -45.01 -6.90
CA CYS A 17 -17.66 -44.52 -5.78
C CYS A 17 -18.58 -43.38 -6.27
N PRO A 18 -19.89 -43.38 -5.94
CA PRO A 18 -20.77 -42.26 -6.27
C PRO A 18 -20.47 -41.08 -5.35
N VAL A 19 -20.08 -39.95 -5.94
CA VAL A 19 -19.94 -38.67 -5.23
C VAL A 19 -21.35 -38.11 -5.03
N PRO A 20 -21.79 -37.78 -3.81
CA PRO A 20 -23.06 -37.10 -3.63
C PRO A 20 -22.99 -35.70 -4.27
N HIS A 21 -23.86 -35.44 -5.24
CA HIS A 21 -24.06 -34.12 -5.81
C HIS A 21 -24.71 -33.22 -4.77
N ALA A 22 -23.90 -32.44 -4.05
CA ALA A 22 -24.38 -31.27 -3.34
C ALA A 22 -24.73 -30.20 -4.38
N VAL A 23 -26.04 -30.03 -4.64
CA VAL A 23 -26.56 -28.86 -5.33
C VAL A 23 -26.36 -27.66 -4.41
N ALA A 24 -25.42 -26.78 -4.77
CA ALA A 24 -25.33 -25.45 -4.19
C ALA A 24 -26.29 -24.53 -4.95
N ASP A 25 -27.24 -23.94 -4.25
CA ASP A 25 -28.01 -22.80 -4.74
C ASP A 25 -27.05 -21.63 -5.06
N PRO A 26 -27.33 -20.81 -6.10
CA PRO A 26 -26.53 -19.64 -6.36
C PRO A 26 -26.91 -18.57 -5.33
N ASP A 27 -26.14 -18.45 -4.25
CA ASP A 27 -26.27 -17.31 -3.35
C ASP A 27 -25.78 -16.05 -4.09
N ALA A 28 -26.73 -15.26 -4.56
CA ALA A 28 -26.51 -13.97 -5.18
C ALA A 28 -26.34 -12.92 -4.08
N GLY A 29 -25.13 -12.77 -3.54
CA GLY A 29 -24.89 -11.71 -2.56
C GLY A 29 -23.65 -11.87 -1.69
N GLY A 30 -22.48 -12.03 -2.28
CA GLY A 30 -21.23 -12.19 -1.54
C GLY A 30 -20.04 -11.58 -2.26
N GLY A 31 -20.13 -10.32 -2.67
CA GLY A 31 -18.91 -9.56 -2.95
C GLY A 31 -18.16 -9.46 -1.62
N ALA A 32 -17.00 -10.09 -1.51
CA ALA A 32 -16.14 -9.94 -0.35
C ALA A 32 -15.86 -8.44 -0.18
N ALA A 33 -16.44 -7.82 0.85
CA ALA A 33 -16.12 -6.45 1.20
C ALA A 33 -14.63 -6.39 1.53
N ASP A 34 -13.93 -5.40 1.00
CA ASP A 34 -12.54 -5.14 1.40
C ASP A 34 -12.49 -5.04 2.93
N PRO A 35 -11.47 -5.62 3.58
CA PRO A 35 -11.32 -5.51 5.02
C PRO A 35 -11.31 -4.03 5.42
N PRO A 36 -12.06 -3.64 6.46
CA PRO A 36 -12.08 -2.26 6.91
C PRO A 36 -10.67 -1.82 7.32
N ALA A 37 -10.34 -0.55 7.06
CA ALA A 37 -9.09 0.02 7.53
C ALA A 37 -8.95 -0.14 9.05
N PRO A 38 -7.74 -0.44 9.57
CA PRO A 38 -7.47 -0.39 11.01
C PRO A 38 -7.87 0.96 11.59
N ALA A 39 -8.23 1.00 12.88
CA ALA A 39 -8.54 2.27 13.53
C ALA A 39 -7.27 3.14 13.75
N PRO A 40 -7.40 4.48 13.75
CA PRO A 40 -6.31 5.41 14.08
C PRO A 40 -5.82 5.24 15.55
N PRO A 41 -4.64 5.79 15.93
CA PRO A 41 -3.84 6.77 15.17
C PRO A 41 -3.08 6.16 13.99
N TYR A 42 -3.08 6.85 12.86
CA TYR A 42 -2.33 6.47 11.65
C TYR A 42 -0.91 7.03 11.64
N ILE A 43 -0.68 8.14 12.33
CA ILE A 43 0.62 8.80 12.48
C ILE A 43 1.09 8.59 13.92
N ASP A 44 2.30 8.05 14.08
CA ASP A 44 2.91 7.86 15.39
C ASP A 44 3.47 9.18 15.92
N HIS A 45 4.31 9.85 15.13
CA HIS A 45 4.82 11.17 15.45
C HIS A 45 5.29 11.92 14.19
N THR A 46 5.64 13.19 14.37
CA THR A 46 6.31 14.00 13.35
C THR A 46 7.57 14.64 13.93
N LEU A 47 8.55 14.90 13.08
CA LEU A 47 9.80 15.58 13.47
C LEU A 47 10.25 16.55 12.37
N TRP A 48 10.35 17.83 12.70
CA TRP A 48 11.04 18.78 11.86
C TRP A 48 12.55 18.55 11.91
N ALA A 49 13.16 18.42 10.74
CA ALA A 49 14.59 18.23 10.53
C ALA A 49 15.12 19.19 9.46
N GLN A 50 16.42 19.13 9.21
CA GLN A 50 17.09 19.86 8.13
C GLN A 50 17.70 18.87 7.15
N TRP A 51 17.36 19.00 5.87
CA TRP A 51 17.96 18.28 4.76
C TRP A 51 18.60 19.28 3.80
N GLN A 52 19.90 19.16 3.56
CA GLN A 52 20.66 20.11 2.73
C GLN A 52 20.45 21.59 3.11
N GLY A 53 20.31 21.86 4.41
CA GLY A 53 20.10 23.21 4.95
C GLY A 53 18.69 23.78 4.75
N ARG A 54 17.70 22.92 4.42
CA ARG A 54 16.29 23.30 4.27
C ARG A 54 15.39 22.42 5.14
N SER A 55 14.27 22.97 5.59
CA SER A 55 13.33 22.26 6.45
C SER A 55 12.74 21.03 5.75
N SER A 56 12.63 19.92 6.49
CA SER A 56 11.99 18.66 6.09
C SER A 56 11.16 18.17 7.26
N LEU A 57 9.86 17.97 7.08
CA LEU A 57 8.99 17.34 8.06
C LEU A 57 9.00 15.85 7.84
N ARG A 58 9.59 15.10 8.77
CA ARG A 58 9.55 13.64 8.75
C ARG A 58 8.28 13.16 9.44
N VAL A 59 7.41 12.48 8.70
CA VAL A 59 6.16 11.89 9.20
C VAL A 59 6.38 10.40 9.41
N PHE A 60 6.16 9.91 10.63
CA PHE A 60 6.39 8.50 10.98
C PHE A 60 5.04 7.79 11.07
N PRO A 61 4.71 6.90 10.11
CA PRO A 61 3.43 6.20 10.13
C PRO A 61 3.43 5.10 11.20
N SER A 62 2.31 4.98 11.91
CA SER A 62 2.06 3.89 12.86
C SER A 62 1.86 2.55 12.12
N PRO A 63 1.88 1.41 12.82
CA PRO A 63 1.50 0.13 12.21
C PRO A 63 0.09 0.14 11.58
N ALA A 64 -0.86 0.85 12.21
CA ALA A 64 -2.20 1.02 11.68
C ALA A 64 -2.20 1.88 10.40
N GLY A 65 -1.44 2.97 10.39
CA GLY A 65 -1.27 3.83 9.21
C GLY A 65 -0.68 3.07 8.02
N ARG A 66 0.40 2.30 8.24
CA ARG A 66 1.02 1.48 7.19
C ARG A 66 0.07 0.42 6.63
N ALA A 67 -0.79 -0.15 7.47
CA ALA A 67 -1.78 -1.12 7.02
C ALA A 67 -2.94 -0.46 6.26
N ALA A 68 -3.45 0.67 6.76
CA ALA A 68 -4.51 1.45 6.12
C ALA A 68 -4.07 2.01 4.76
N SER A 69 -2.83 2.45 4.63
CA SER A 69 -2.30 3.07 3.41
C SER A 69 -2.15 2.10 2.23
N ARG A 70 -2.19 0.79 2.49
CA ARG A 70 -2.20 -0.26 1.46
C ARG A 70 -3.60 -0.59 0.93
N ILE A 71 -4.67 -0.08 1.54
CA ILE A 71 -6.04 -0.33 1.10
C ILE A 71 -6.35 0.62 -0.05
N PRO A 72 -6.57 0.12 -1.28
CA PRO A 72 -6.80 0.98 -2.43
C PRO A 72 -8.08 1.82 -2.30
N ALA A 73 -8.08 2.98 -2.94
CA ALA A 73 -9.29 3.76 -3.28
C ALA A 73 -10.14 4.31 -2.11
N THR A 74 -9.63 4.38 -0.88
CA THR A 74 -10.30 5.12 0.21
C THR A 74 -9.55 6.41 0.54
N THR A 75 -10.23 7.56 0.44
CA THR A 75 -9.64 8.87 0.80
C THR A 75 -9.77 9.17 2.28
N ALA A 76 -10.81 8.65 2.94
CA ALA A 76 -11.13 8.99 4.33
C ALA A 76 -9.98 8.66 5.32
N PRO A 77 -9.31 7.50 5.26
CA PRO A 77 -8.15 7.25 6.12
C PRO A 77 -6.98 8.21 5.86
N ALA A 78 -6.76 8.61 4.61
CA ALA A 78 -5.71 9.56 4.25
C ALA A 78 -6.03 10.97 4.77
N ASP A 79 -7.31 11.39 4.72
CA ASP A 79 -7.76 12.68 5.26
C ASP A 79 -7.63 12.73 6.78
N GLU A 80 -7.99 11.64 7.49
CA GLU A 80 -7.79 11.51 8.94
C GLU A 80 -6.29 11.55 9.29
N ALA A 81 -5.46 10.80 8.57
CA ALA A 81 -4.02 10.79 8.80
C ALA A 81 -3.38 12.16 8.53
N TRP A 82 -3.86 12.91 7.53
CA TRP A 82 -3.42 14.29 7.32
C TRP A 82 -3.84 15.21 8.47
N ALA A 83 -5.05 15.05 9.01
CA ALA A 83 -5.49 15.80 10.18
C ALA A 83 -4.61 15.50 11.41
N GLU A 84 -4.19 14.25 11.61
CA GLU A 84 -3.23 13.87 12.65
C GLU A 84 -1.86 14.53 12.44
N VAL A 85 -1.35 14.60 11.21
CA VAL A 85 -0.12 15.34 10.89
C VAL A 85 -0.25 16.81 11.33
N LEU A 86 -1.36 17.48 11.01
CA LEU A 86 -1.59 18.88 11.39
C LEU A 86 -1.76 19.06 12.90
N ALA A 87 -2.33 18.08 13.60
CA ALA A 87 -2.42 18.12 15.06
C ALA A 87 -1.03 18.03 15.72
N LEU A 88 -0.12 17.24 15.14
CA LEU A 88 1.25 17.05 15.63
C LEU A 88 2.21 18.16 15.18
N SER A 89 2.00 18.72 13.99
CA SER A 89 2.81 19.78 13.37
C SER A 89 1.90 20.81 12.69
N PRO A 90 1.34 21.77 13.45
CA PRO A 90 0.38 22.76 12.92
C PRO A 90 0.90 23.61 11.76
N ASP A 91 2.22 23.84 11.71
CA ASP A 91 2.86 24.64 10.67
C ASP A 91 3.12 23.86 9.37
N ALA A 92 2.65 22.61 9.26
CA ALA A 92 2.85 21.76 8.08
C ALA A 92 1.90 22.08 6.91
N ASP A 93 0.83 22.86 7.12
CA ASP A 93 -0.16 23.20 6.08
C ASP A 93 0.34 24.31 5.14
N THR A 94 1.52 24.10 4.54
CA THR A 94 2.05 24.96 3.48
C THR A 94 1.76 24.36 2.11
N ALA A 95 1.84 25.21 1.08
CA ALA A 95 1.59 24.80 -0.29
C ALA A 95 2.41 23.54 -0.67
N GLY A 96 1.73 22.54 -1.24
CA GLY A 96 2.34 21.28 -1.71
C GLY A 96 2.55 20.20 -0.64
N MET A 97 2.54 20.51 0.66
CA MET A 97 2.82 19.51 1.71
C MET A 97 1.76 18.40 1.76
N ARG A 98 0.47 18.75 1.70
CA ARG A 98 -0.62 17.76 1.66
C ARG A 98 -0.53 16.86 0.42
N ALA A 99 -0.16 17.40 -0.74
CA ALA A 99 -0.03 16.63 -1.97
C ALA A 99 1.14 15.63 -1.89
N GLN A 100 2.28 16.04 -1.34
CA GLN A 100 3.40 15.15 -1.01
C GLN A 100 2.93 14.03 -0.06
N PHE A 101 2.21 14.39 1.02
CA PHE A 101 1.69 13.42 1.99
C PHE A 101 0.76 12.39 1.36
N LEU A 102 -0.20 12.82 0.55
CA LEU A 102 -1.13 11.91 -0.12
C LEU A 102 -0.43 10.99 -1.12
N CYS A 103 0.62 11.47 -1.78
CA CYS A 103 1.44 10.62 -2.63
C CYS A 103 2.18 9.56 -1.79
N HIS A 104 2.83 9.96 -0.68
CA HIS A 104 3.49 9.00 0.22
C HIS A 104 2.51 7.99 0.82
N TRP A 105 1.34 8.43 1.28
CA TRP A 105 0.29 7.56 1.79
C TRP A 105 -0.05 6.45 0.79
N GLN A 106 -0.28 6.82 -0.47
CA GLN A 106 -0.70 5.87 -1.51
C GLN A 106 0.43 4.94 -1.97
N PHE A 107 1.66 5.45 -2.07
CA PHE A 107 2.72 4.76 -2.81
C PHE A 107 3.91 4.30 -1.98
N ALA A 108 4.22 4.92 -0.84
CA ALA A 108 5.46 4.64 -0.11
C ALA A 108 5.51 3.19 0.38
N GLU A 109 4.43 2.67 0.98
CA GLU A 109 4.37 1.29 1.45
C GLU A 109 4.35 0.25 0.33
N LEU A 110 3.96 0.64 -0.89
CA LEU A 110 3.95 -0.24 -2.06
C LEU A 110 5.32 -0.27 -2.75
N ALA A 111 5.97 0.89 -2.87
CA ALA A 111 7.26 1.05 -3.54
C ALA A 111 8.44 0.67 -2.65
N GLN A 112 8.39 1.02 -1.36
CA GLN A 112 9.44 0.74 -0.37
C GLN A 112 8.81 0.42 1.00
N PRO A 113 8.33 -0.82 1.19
CA PRO A 113 7.70 -1.24 2.44
C PRO A 113 8.59 -0.95 3.66
N GLY A 114 8.02 -0.35 4.70
CA GLY A 114 8.75 -0.08 5.94
C GLY A 114 9.70 1.11 5.90
N LYS A 115 9.63 2.00 4.89
CA LYS A 115 10.35 3.30 4.89
C LYS A 115 10.13 3.98 6.24
N VAL A 116 11.22 4.43 6.88
CA VAL A 116 11.15 4.89 8.29
C VAL A 116 10.23 6.10 8.42
N SER A 117 10.36 7.08 7.53
CA SER A 117 9.53 8.28 7.49
C SER A 117 9.13 8.67 6.06
N TRP A 118 8.01 9.38 5.95
CA TRP A 118 7.57 10.10 4.76
C TRP A 118 7.94 11.57 4.94
N ASN A 119 8.86 12.06 4.13
CA ASN A 119 9.43 13.39 4.31
C ASN A 119 8.69 14.38 3.42
N LEU A 120 8.17 15.44 4.04
CA LEU A 120 7.41 16.50 3.39
C LEU A 120 8.20 17.80 3.50
N GLU A 121 8.45 18.45 2.37
CA GLU A 121 9.37 19.57 2.30
C GLU A 121 8.67 20.81 1.72
N PRO A 122 8.54 21.91 2.48
CA PRO A 122 7.74 23.07 2.08
C PRO A 122 8.39 23.89 0.94
N TRP A 123 9.65 23.61 0.63
CA TRP A 123 10.42 24.29 -0.43
C TRP A 123 10.33 23.56 -1.78
N ARG A 124 9.69 22.40 -1.84
CA ARG A 124 9.43 21.64 -3.08
C ARG A 124 8.48 22.45 -3.98
N PRO A 125 8.64 22.40 -5.30
CA PRO A 125 7.69 23.06 -6.21
C PRO A 125 6.30 22.43 -6.08
N VAL A 126 5.26 23.27 -6.18
CA VAL A 126 3.87 22.80 -6.30
C VAL A 126 3.66 22.34 -7.74
N VAL A 127 3.28 21.08 -7.91
CA VAL A 127 3.09 20.43 -9.21
C VAL A 127 1.74 19.70 -9.23
N ASP A 128 1.30 19.27 -10.41
CA ASP A 128 0.12 18.41 -10.51
C ASP A 128 0.41 16.97 -10.02
N ASP A 129 -0.66 16.19 -9.84
CA ASP A 129 -0.57 14.82 -9.31
C ASP A 129 0.29 13.90 -10.19
N THR A 130 0.34 14.14 -11.50
CA THR A 130 1.12 13.32 -12.43
C THR A 130 2.61 13.53 -12.19
N GLU A 131 3.05 14.77 -12.11
CA GLU A 131 4.43 15.12 -11.81
C GLU A 131 4.80 14.74 -10.36
N MET A 132 3.87 14.87 -9.41
CA MET A 132 4.08 14.46 -8.01
C MET A 132 4.46 12.96 -7.93
N VAL A 133 3.71 12.10 -8.63
CA VAL A 133 4.01 10.65 -8.67
C VAL A 133 5.27 10.36 -9.49
N ALA A 134 5.43 11.00 -10.66
CA ALA A 134 6.59 10.79 -11.54
C ALA A 134 7.92 11.15 -10.86
N SER A 135 7.89 12.11 -9.94
CA SER A 135 9.04 12.55 -9.14
C SER A 135 9.22 11.79 -7.82
N GLY A 136 8.45 10.73 -7.57
CA GLY A 136 8.59 9.92 -6.37
C GLY A 136 8.02 10.58 -5.11
N CYS A 137 6.99 11.42 -5.24
CA CYS A 137 6.30 12.13 -4.16
C CYS A 137 7.01 13.35 -3.56
N ASN A 138 8.23 13.68 -4.02
CA ASN A 138 8.97 14.87 -3.61
C ASN A 138 9.66 15.54 -4.82
N PRO A 139 8.96 16.42 -5.56
CA PRO A 139 9.47 16.99 -6.81
C PRO A 139 10.67 17.93 -6.63
N GLY A 140 11.42 18.19 -7.70
CA GLY A 140 12.43 19.27 -7.70
C GLY A 140 13.78 18.95 -7.04
N GLY A 141 14.11 17.68 -6.77
CA GLY A 141 15.47 17.30 -6.36
C GLY A 141 15.56 15.98 -5.61
N PRO A 142 16.78 15.59 -5.17
CA PRO A 142 16.99 14.35 -4.42
C PRO A 142 16.16 14.29 -3.14
N GLU A 143 15.71 13.08 -2.79
CA GLU A 143 15.07 12.82 -1.50
C GLU A 143 16.09 12.59 -0.39
N GLU A 144 15.69 12.95 0.83
CA GLU A 144 16.36 12.48 2.03
C GLU A 144 16.06 10.99 2.25
N SER A 145 17.11 10.16 2.27
CA SER A 145 17.01 8.69 2.27
C SER A 145 16.89 8.11 3.69
N PHE A 146 15.84 7.32 3.97
CA PHE A 146 15.67 6.50 5.18
C PHE A 146 14.85 5.24 4.91
#